data_AF-A0A7U9X7J5-F1
#
_entry.id   AF-A0A7U9X7J5-F1
#
_cell.length_a   1.000
_cell.length_b   1.000
_cell.length_c   1.000
_cell.angle_alpha   90.00
_cell.angle_beta   90.00
_cell.angle_gamma   90.00
#
_symmetry.space_group_name_H-M   'P 1'
#
loop_
_entity.id
_entity.type
_entity.pdbx_description
1 polymer ?
#
loop_
_entity_poly.entity_id
_entity_poly.type
_entity_poly.pdbx_seq_one_letter_code
_entity_poly.pdbx_strand_id
1 'polypeptide(L)'
;MSKETLKQQIQQYGSIEKYREHLASGFSNEQALADIFKWYGGKEKAMDAIMQSTGTAAKLKPEQDENAEIYKQFMAAKETDNEHAAAKAVERLAENYKKMFRLDNARNILLDLANEYLNFPNLAEATDRQFGNGCSEYVAYAIRTYYGV
;
A
#
# COMPACT_ATOMS: atom_id res chain seq x y z
N MET A 1 -9.61 -11.33 6.81
CA MET A 1 -10.55 -12.17 6.05
C MET A 1 -11.98 -11.83 6.46
N SER A 2 -13.05 -12.15 5.72
CA SER A 2 -14.37 -12.12 6.37
C SER A 2 -14.37 -13.18 7.48
N LYS A 3 -15.11 -12.98 8.58
CA LYS A 3 -15.16 -13.96 9.68
C LYS A 3 -15.66 -15.32 9.18
N GLU A 4 -16.54 -15.32 8.17
CA GLU A 4 -17.07 -16.53 7.54
C GLU A 4 -16.01 -17.23 6.67
N THR A 5 -15.26 -16.47 5.87
CA THR A 5 -14.19 -17.03 5.04
C THR A 5 -13.06 -17.60 5.92
N LEU A 6 -12.71 -16.94 7.03
CA LEU A 6 -11.73 -17.52 7.98
C LEU A 6 -12.23 -18.81 8.61
N LYS A 7 -13.51 -18.88 9.00
CA LYS A 7 -14.10 -20.13 9.52
C LYS A 7 -14.06 -21.25 8.49
N GLN A 8 -14.35 -20.95 7.22
CA GLN A 8 -14.27 -21.93 6.14
C GLN A 8 -12.84 -22.44 5.95
N GLN A 9 -11.83 -21.56 5.99
CA GLN A 9 -10.43 -21.95 5.90
C GLN A 9 -10.01 -22.79 7.12
N ILE A 10 -10.40 -22.40 8.35
CA ILE A 10 -10.13 -23.20 9.56
C ILE A 10 -10.79 -24.58 9.46
N GLN A 11 -12.01 -24.67 8.93
CA GLN A 11 -12.70 -25.94 8.72
C GLN A 11 -12.01 -26.81 7.66
N GLN A 12 -11.50 -26.22 6.59
CA GLN A 12 -10.77 -26.91 5.53
C GLN A 12 -9.42 -27.48 6.02
N TYR A 13 -8.65 -26.69 6.78
CA TYR A 13 -7.32 -27.08 7.25
C TYR A 13 -7.32 -27.74 8.64
N GLY A 14 -8.47 -27.76 9.31
CA GLY A 14 -8.70 -28.41 10.60
C GLY A 14 -8.35 -27.56 11.82
N SER A 15 -7.44 -26.59 11.70
CA SER A 15 -7.15 -25.60 12.76
C SER A 15 -6.56 -24.32 12.18
N ILE A 16 -6.48 -23.28 13.01
CA ILE A 16 -5.85 -22.01 12.62
C ILE A 16 -4.33 -22.16 12.46
N GLU A 17 -3.69 -23.04 13.24
CA GLU A 17 -2.27 -23.37 13.15
C GLU A 17 -1.96 -24.06 11.82
N LYS A 18 -2.74 -25.07 11.44
CA LYS A 18 -2.57 -25.75 10.14
C LYS A 18 -2.80 -24.81 8.96
N TYR A 19 -3.72 -23.87 9.09
CA TYR A 19 -3.91 -22.83 8.08
C TYR A 19 -2.72 -21.86 8.02
N ARG A 20 -2.13 -21.47 9.16
CA ARG A 20 -0.89 -20.69 9.21
C ARG A 20 0.28 -21.42 8.56
N GLU A 21 0.43 -22.72 8.81
CA GLU A 21 1.46 -23.56 8.17
C GLU A 21 1.27 -23.60 6.65
N HIS A 22 0.03 -23.75 6.17
CA HIS A 22 -0.27 -23.69 4.74
C HIS A 22 0.04 -22.33 4.11
N LEU A 23 -0.30 -21.22 4.77
CA LEU A 23 0.10 -19.89 4.31
C LEU A 23 1.62 -19.77 4.28
N ALA A 24 2.31 -20.22 5.34
CA ALA A 24 3.77 -20.15 5.48
C ALA A 24 4.52 -20.92 4.39
N SER A 25 3.95 -22.01 3.85
CA SER A 25 4.53 -22.77 2.73
C SER A 25 4.33 -22.09 1.39
N GLY A 26 3.27 -21.27 1.23
CA GLY A 26 3.13 -20.35 0.11
C GLY A 26 4.24 -19.29 0.05
N PHE A 27 4.93 -19.05 1.16
CA PHE A 27 6.06 -18.12 1.25
C PHE A 27 7.44 -18.72 0.94
N SER A 28 7.52 -19.95 0.45
CA SER A 28 8.80 -20.63 0.19
C SER A 28 9.58 -20.10 -1.02
N ASN A 29 9.00 -19.21 -1.83
CA ASN A 29 9.70 -18.52 -2.93
C ASN A 29 10.14 -17.11 -2.50
N GLU A 30 11.29 -17.03 -1.83
CA GLU A 30 11.78 -15.83 -1.14
C GLU A 30 11.96 -14.61 -2.07
N GLN A 31 12.33 -14.81 -3.35
CA GLN A 31 12.59 -13.72 -4.29
C GLN A 31 11.33 -12.90 -4.62
N ALA A 32 10.17 -13.56 -4.70
CA ALA A 32 8.89 -12.91 -5.03
C ALA A 32 8.26 -12.20 -3.82
N LEU A 33 8.81 -12.39 -2.62
CA LEU A 33 8.21 -11.99 -1.35
C LEU A 33 9.06 -11.00 -0.57
N ALA A 34 10.27 -10.69 -1.06
CA ALA A 34 11.17 -9.74 -0.47
C ALA A 34 10.50 -8.37 -0.24
N ASP A 35 9.78 -7.85 -1.24
CA ASP A 35 9.08 -6.57 -1.12
C ASP A 35 7.93 -6.64 -0.11
N ILE A 36 7.19 -7.76 -0.10
CA ILE A 36 6.12 -7.98 0.88
C ILE A 36 6.70 -8.00 2.31
N PHE A 37 7.78 -8.74 2.54
CA PHE A 37 8.42 -8.77 3.85
C PHE A 37 9.01 -7.42 4.24
N LYS A 38 9.57 -6.67 3.28
CA LYS A 38 10.06 -5.30 3.50
C LYS A 38 8.92 -4.36 3.90
N TRP A 39 7.74 -4.46 3.30
CA TRP A 39 6.59 -3.62 3.64
C TRP A 39 6.06 -3.92 5.04
N TYR A 40 5.86 -5.20 5.35
CA TYR A 40 5.27 -5.63 6.61
C TYR A 40 6.30 -5.74 7.75
N GLY A 41 7.60 -5.67 7.48
CA GLY A 41 8.66 -5.82 8.48
C GLY A 41 8.94 -7.27 8.87
N GLY A 42 8.72 -8.21 7.96
CA GLY A 42 9.02 -9.64 8.12
C GLY A 42 7.87 -10.58 7.78
N LYS A 43 8.20 -11.87 7.67
CA LYS A 43 7.27 -12.95 7.29
C LYS A 43 6.06 -13.05 8.23
N GLU A 44 6.29 -13.00 9.54
CA GLU A 44 5.20 -13.15 10.54
C GLU A 44 4.19 -12.01 10.44
N LYS A 45 4.65 -10.77 10.33
CA LYS A 45 3.78 -9.59 10.18
C LYS A 45 2.98 -9.62 8.87
N ALA A 46 3.61 -10.06 7.77
CA ALA A 46 2.91 -10.25 6.50
C ALA A 46 1.80 -11.31 6.62
N MET A 47 2.06 -12.43 7.30
CA MET A 47 1.07 -13.48 7.55
C MET A 47 -0.09 -12.99 8.41
N ASP A 48 0.20 -12.26 9.50
CA ASP A 48 -0.85 -11.68 10.35
C ASP A 48 -1.73 -10.71 9.57
N ALA A 49 -1.15 -9.86 8.72
CA ALA A 49 -1.90 -8.93 7.88
C ALA A 49 -2.86 -9.66 6.92
N ILE A 50 -2.42 -10.75 6.29
CA ILE A 50 -3.25 -11.58 5.38
C ILE A 50 -4.39 -12.27 6.14
N MET A 51 -4.11 -12.82 7.32
CA MET A 51 -5.16 -13.43 8.15
C MET A 51 -6.24 -12.40 8.51
N GLN A 52 -5.81 -11.18 8.78
CA GLN A 52 -6.69 -10.08 9.14
C GLN A 52 -7.38 -9.40 7.93
N SER A 53 -6.81 -9.46 6.72
CA SER A 53 -7.30 -8.75 5.52
C SER A 53 -8.66 -9.28 5.04
N THR A 54 -9.75 -8.57 5.32
CA THR A 54 -11.09 -8.94 4.87
C THR A 54 -11.14 -8.89 3.36
N GLY A 55 -11.13 -10.04 2.68
CA GLY A 55 -11.08 -10.19 1.22
C GLY A 55 -12.31 -9.68 0.46
N THR A 56 -12.96 -8.62 0.95
CA THR A 56 -14.07 -7.93 0.29
C THR A 56 -13.59 -6.60 -0.23
N ALA A 57 -13.46 -6.49 -1.56
CA ALA A 57 -13.12 -5.25 -2.28
C ALA A 57 -14.00 -4.06 -1.90
N ALA A 58 -15.25 -4.30 -1.46
CA ALA A 58 -16.18 -3.29 -0.96
C ALA A 58 -15.69 -2.51 0.27
N LYS A 59 -14.70 -3.02 1.02
CA LYS A 59 -14.12 -2.35 2.20
C LYS A 59 -12.98 -1.39 1.90
N LEU A 60 -12.55 -1.27 0.63
CA LEU A 60 -11.47 -0.37 0.23
C LEU A 60 -11.99 0.94 -0.37
N LYS A 61 -13.30 1.07 -0.60
CA LYS A 61 -13.89 2.24 -1.26
C LYS A 61 -13.61 3.55 -0.51
N PRO A 62 -13.74 3.63 0.83
CA PRO A 62 -13.40 4.85 1.57
C PRO A 62 -11.93 5.24 1.43
N GLU A 63 -11.00 4.29 1.54
CA GLU A 63 -9.56 4.53 1.40
C GLU A 63 -9.20 4.92 -0.04
N GLN A 64 -9.88 4.36 -1.05
CA GLN A 64 -9.73 4.75 -2.46
C GLN A 64 -10.23 6.17 -2.72
N ASP A 65 -11.41 6.52 -2.18
CA ASP A 65 -11.97 7.87 -2.27
C ASP A 65 -11.04 8.87 -1.55
N GLU A 66 -10.51 8.52 -0.37
CA GLU A 66 -9.49 9.33 0.34
C GLU A 66 -8.19 9.46 -0.47
N ASN A 67 -7.75 8.40 -1.15
CA ASN A 67 -6.57 8.45 -2.01
C ASN A 67 -6.76 9.47 -3.14
N ALA A 68 -7.93 9.49 -3.78
CA ALA A 68 -8.20 10.45 -4.84
C ALA A 68 -8.12 11.92 -4.34
N GLU A 69 -8.61 12.21 -3.14
CA GLU A 69 -8.50 13.54 -2.53
C GLU A 69 -7.06 13.91 -2.17
N ILE A 70 -6.25 12.95 -1.73
CA ILE A 70 -4.82 13.17 -1.46
C ILE A 70 -4.08 13.52 -2.75
N TYR A 71 -4.37 12.85 -3.87
CA TYR A 71 -3.74 13.14 -5.16
C TYR A 71 -4.13 14.53 -5.70
N LYS A 72 -5.38 14.96 -5.50
CA LYS A 72 -5.77 16.34 -5.78
C LYS A 72 -5.00 17.35 -4.92
N GLN A 73 -4.75 17.04 -3.65
CA GLN A 73 -3.93 17.89 -2.78
C GLN A 73 -2.48 17.98 -3.28
N PHE A 74 -1.89 16.88 -3.76
CA PHE A 74 -0.57 16.93 -4.40
C PHE A 74 -0.54 17.88 -5.60
N MET A 75 -1.56 17.80 -6.46
CA MET A 75 -1.63 18.67 -7.63
C MET A 75 -1.80 20.15 -7.26
N ALA A 76 -2.64 20.47 -6.27
CA ALA A 76 -2.75 21.83 -5.76
C ALA A 76 -1.43 22.33 -5.13
N ALA A 77 -0.69 21.46 -4.44
CA ALA A 77 0.64 21.80 -3.91
C ALA A 77 1.64 22.07 -5.04
N LYS A 78 1.62 21.27 -6.11
CA LYS A 78 2.44 21.46 -7.31
C LYS A 78 2.18 22.80 -7.99
N GLU A 79 0.91 23.16 -8.16
CA GLU A 79 0.50 24.43 -8.79
C GLU A 79 0.92 25.66 -8.00
N THR A 80 1.06 25.53 -6.69
CA THR A 80 1.39 26.62 -5.76
C THR A 80 2.82 26.58 -5.23
N ASP A 81 3.64 25.63 -5.72
CA ASP A 81 5.00 25.38 -5.26
C ASP A 81 5.12 25.28 -3.72
N ASN A 82 4.16 24.57 -3.10
CA ASN A 82 4.00 24.52 -1.65
C ASN A 82 4.51 23.20 -1.07
N GLU A 83 5.80 23.18 -0.71
CA GLU A 83 6.46 22.00 -0.13
C GLU A 83 5.79 21.52 1.17
N HIS A 84 5.30 22.43 2.02
CA HIS A 84 4.61 22.06 3.26
C HIS A 84 3.28 21.34 2.97
N ALA A 85 2.53 21.79 1.96
CA ALA A 85 1.31 21.13 1.53
C ALA A 85 1.60 19.76 0.92
N ALA A 86 2.72 19.61 0.19
CA ALA A 86 3.18 18.33 -0.34
C ALA A 86 3.57 17.35 0.78
N ALA A 87 4.34 17.80 1.78
CA ALA A 87 4.70 16.99 2.94
C ALA A 87 3.47 16.48 3.71
N LYS A 88 2.48 17.36 3.95
CA LYS A 88 1.19 16.96 4.54
C LYS A 88 0.42 15.95 3.68
N ALA A 89 0.49 16.06 2.36
CA ALA A 89 -0.13 15.08 1.47
C ALA A 89 0.56 13.71 1.59
N VAL A 90 1.89 13.67 1.75
CA VAL A 90 2.63 12.42 2.04
C VAL A 90 2.24 11.82 3.38
N GLU A 91 2.09 12.62 4.44
CA GLU A 91 1.61 12.15 5.74
C GLU A 91 0.22 11.50 5.64
N ARG A 92 -0.72 12.16 4.95
CA ARG A 92 -2.05 11.63 4.70
C ARG A 92 -2.01 10.34 3.88
N LEU A 93 -1.16 10.30 2.85
CA LEU A 93 -0.96 9.11 2.02
C LEU A 93 -0.44 7.94 2.87
N ALA A 94 0.54 8.19 3.74
CA ALA A 94 1.11 7.20 4.64
C ALA A 94 0.04 6.61 5.59
N GLU A 95 -0.77 7.45 6.22
CA GLU A 95 -1.84 6.98 7.10
C GLU A 95 -2.94 6.25 6.34
N ASN A 96 -3.31 6.69 5.13
CA ASN A 96 -4.27 5.98 4.29
C ASN A 96 -3.74 4.59 3.89
N TYR A 97 -2.46 4.50 3.48
CA TYR A 97 -1.85 3.22 3.10
C TYR A 97 -1.68 2.28 4.29
N LYS A 98 -1.38 2.80 5.50
CA LYS A 98 -1.39 1.99 6.72
C LYS A 98 -2.75 1.37 6.99
N LYS A 99 -3.85 2.11 6.79
CA LYS A 99 -5.21 1.56 6.93
C LYS A 99 -5.51 0.54 5.82
N MET A 100 -5.25 0.92 4.57
CA MET A 100 -5.59 0.13 3.38
C MET A 100 -4.86 -1.22 3.34
N PHE A 101 -3.57 -1.21 3.70
CA PHE A 101 -2.71 -2.40 3.66
C PHE A 101 -2.42 -3.01 5.03
N ARG A 102 -2.93 -2.43 6.13
CA ARG A 102 -2.68 -2.88 7.51
C ARG A 102 -1.18 -2.92 7.86
N LEU A 103 -0.50 -1.81 7.59
CA LEU A 103 0.93 -1.67 7.85
C LEU A 103 1.17 -0.93 9.16
N ASP A 104 2.21 -1.32 9.90
CA ASP A 104 2.70 -0.52 11.03
C ASP A 104 3.37 0.77 10.54
N ASN A 105 4.04 0.70 9.38
CA ASN A 105 4.80 1.78 8.77
C ASN A 105 4.63 1.76 7.25
N ALA A 106 4.34 2.93 6.65
CA ALA A 106 4.15 3.06 5.20
C ALA A 106 5.43 3.40 4.41
N ARG A 107 6.56 3.69 5.08
CA ARG A 107 7.77 4.18 4.41
C ARG A 107 8.19 3.32 3.22
N ASN A 108 8.30 2.01 3.43
CA ASN A 108 8.81 1.11 2.40
C ASN A 108 7.85 0.99 1.21
N ILE A 109 6.55 0.86 1.45
CA ILE A 109 5.56 0.78 0.38
C ILE A 109 5.45 2.09 -0.41
N LEU A 110 5.59 3.24 0.25
CA LEU A 110 5.56 4.53 -0.42
C LEU A 110 6.83 4.79 -1.24
N LEU A 111 8.01 4.38 -0.74
CA LEU A 111 9.24 4.47 -1.52
C LEU A 111 9.21 3.53 -2.74
N ASP A 112 8.61 2.35 -2.60
CA ASP A 112 8.43 1.44 -3.73
C ASP A 112 7.40 1.98 -4.73
N LEU A 113 6.33 2.64 -4.26
CA LEU A 113 5.40 3.39 -5.12
C LEU A 113 6.10 4.53 -5.89
N ALA A 114 6.94 5.30 -5.21
CA ALA A 114 7.72 6.36 -5.86
C ALA A 114 8.69 5.80 -6.90
N ASN A 115 9.32 4.65 -6.61
CA ASN A 115 10.16 3.95 -7.56
C ASN A 115 9.35 3.43 -8.76
N GLU A 116 8.14 2.95 -8.52
CA GLU A 116 7.24 2.47 -9.57
C GLU A 116 6.88 3.61 -10.54
N TYR A 117 6.48 4.76 -10.00
CA TYR A 117 6.15 5.94 -10.80
C TYR A 117 7.31 6.46 -11.64
N LEU A 118 8.55 6.38 -11.15
CA LEU A 118 9.71 6.92 -11.86
C LEU A 118 10.29 5.97 -12.90
N ASN A 119 10.12 4.66 -12.75
CA ASN A 119 10.78 3.67 -13.60
C ASN A 119 9.83 2.85 -14.48
N PHE A 120 8.53 2.80 -14.16
CA PHE A 120 7.58 1.92 -14.84
C PHE A 120 6.36 2.71 -15.34
N PRO A 121 6.23 2.91 -16.67
CA PRO A 121 5.29 3.88 -17.24
C PRO A 121 3.82 3.51 -17.02
N ASN A 122 3.47 2.24 -16.93
CA ASN A 122 2.06 1.81 -16.88
C ASN A 122 1.28 2.42 -15.71
N LEU A 123 1.85 2.38 -14.50
CA LEU A 123 1.19 2.94 -13.32
C LEU A 123 1.23 4.48 -13.34
N ALA A 124 2.35 5.06 -13.78
CA ALA A 124 2.53 6.50 -13.91
C ALA A 124 1.51 7.12 -14.89
N GLU A 125 1.37 6.54 -16.07
CA GLU A 125 0.42 6.98 -17.11
C GLU A 125 -1.03 6.88 -16.65
N ALA A 126 -1.39 5.81 -15.93
CA ALA A 126 -2.73 5.64 -15.39
C ALA A 126 -3.06 6.73 -14.35
N THR A 127 -2.13 7.00 -13.44
CA THR A 127 -2.24 8.06 -12.44
C THR A 127 -2.31 9.44 -13.08
N ASP A 128 -1.44 9.73 -14.05
CA ASP A 128 -1.40 11.03 -14.74
C ASP A 128 -2.67 11.27 -15.56
N ARG A 129 -3.22 10.24 -16.20
CA ARG A 129 -4.51 10.32 -16.89
C ARG A 129 -5.65 10.66 -15.93
N GLN A 130 -5.59 10.15 -14.70
CA GLN A 130 -6.65 10.36 -13.71
C GLN A 130 -6.55 11.72 -13.01
N PHE A 131 -5.34 12.17 -12.67
CA PHE A 131 -5.14 13.31 -11.77
C PHE A 131 -4.47 14.51 -12.42
N GLY A 132 -3.93 14.36 -13.63
CA GLY A 132 -3.26 15.42 -14.38
C GLY A 132 -1.81 15.08 -14.72
N ASN A 133 -1.29 15.70 -15.79
CA ASN A 133 0.03 15.40 -16.31
C ASN A 133 1.16 15.69 -15.29
N GLY A 134 2.08 14.74 -15.14
CA GLY A 134 3.18 14.79 -14.19
C GLY A 134 2.73 14.74 -12.72
N CYS A 135 1.58 14.12 -12.44
CA CYS A 135 1.11 13.89 -11.07
C CYS A 135 1.97 12.81 -10.40
N SER A 136 2.11 11.66 -11.06
CA SER A 136 2.92 10.52 -10.60
C SER A 136 4.37 10.91 -10.29
N GLU A 137 5.02 11.64 -11.18
CA GLU A 137 6.38 12.16 -10.98
C GLU A 137 6.47 13.09 -9.76
N TYR A 138 5.54 14.05 -9.64
CA TYR A 138 5.52 14.98 -8.51
C TYR A 138 5.29 14.27 -7.17
N VAL A 139 4.36 13.31 -7.13
CA VAL A 139 4.11 12.46 -5.96
C VAL A 139 5.37 11.67 -5.59
N ALA A 140 6.05 11.08 -6.57
CA ALA A 140 7.28 10.32 -6.33
C ALA A 140 8.38 11.19 -5.71
N TYR A 141 8.61 12.40 -6.24
CA TYR A 141 9.58 13.33 -5.65
C TYR A 141 9.16 13.79 -4.27
N ALA A 142 7.89 14.14 -4.04
CA ALA A 142 7.41 14.55 -2.73
C ALA A 142 7.63 13.45 -1.67
N ILE A 143 7.37 12.19 -2.02
CA ILE A 143 7.64 11.03 -1.14
C ILE A 143 9.14 10.90 -0.83
N ARG A 144 10.00 10.96 -1.86
CA ARG A 144 11.45 10.86 -1.69
C ARG A 144 12.00 11.97 -0.80
N THR A 145 11.59 13.21 -1.06
CA THR A 145 11.95 14.39 -0.24
C THR A 145 11.50 14.22 1.21
N TYR A 146 10.24 13.82 1.44
CA TYR A 146 9.69 13.61 2.78
C TYR A 146 10.48 12.56 3.60
N TYR A 147 10.95 11.49 2.94
CA TYR A 147 11.75 10.44 3.59
C TYR A 147 13.27 10.65 3.51
N GLY A 148 13.73 11.75 2.91
CA GLY A 148 15.14 12.13 2.80
C GLY A 148 15.98 11.18 1.94
N VAL A 149 15.45 10.76 0.77
CA VAL A 149 16.10 9.79 -0.15
C VAL A 149 16.27 10.35 -1.55
#